data_AF-A0A2J7ZJS0-F1
#
_entry.id   AF-A0A2J7ZJS0-F1
#
_cell.length_a   1.000
_cell.length_b   1.000
_cell.length_c   1.000
_cell.angle_alpha   90.00
_cell.angle_beta   90.00
_cell.angle_gamma   90.00
#
_symmetry.space_group_name_H-M   'P 1'
#
loop_
_entity.id
_entity.type
_entity.pdbx_description
1 polymer ?
#
loop_
_entity_poly.entity_id
_entity_poly.type
_entity_poly.pdbx_seq_one_letter_code
_entity_poly.pdbx_strand_id
1 'polypeptide(L)'
;MIRSSKREPLGGSYIRGHQIPGGLGTERPFGVAYDARGKDLARQAATVVFPTDRPSDDDPATHQQYVRSHADFLPGEQRRRDYNWDSAGIDPTAHRFGGVDKDPQRDGVRKALQPSLDPALQAPKVLPKLHEDYKATATDYLGRPKQLGTGNRTNLPPDHTFGVPSMRKGREPGVVQLLTGKYGQDEQAPDADLGKSLREGFRNQTKPGDQDRSFGVPTIRTDVRLPKLRSVASAQNYGNEPDAGQVLRPPLAADLGISDEQFVSLR
;
A
#
# COMPACT_ATOMS: atom_id res chain seq x y z
N MET A 1 10.06 154.86 71.34
CA MET A 1 9.13 153.77 70.98
C MET A 1 8.91 152.87 72.19
N ILE A 2 7.66 152.65 72.62
CA ILE A 2 7.30 151.93 73.86
C ILE A 2 7.31 150.40 73.62
N ARG A 3 7.76 149.60 74.61
CA ARG A 3 7.83 148.11 74.51
C ARG A 3 6.46 147.43 74.40
N SER A 4 5.40 148.01 74.96
CA SER A 4 4.03 147.46 74.93
C SER A 4 3.55 147.25 73.49
N SER A 5 3.78 148.22 72.59
CA SER A 5 3.35 148.13 71.19
C SER A 5 4.04 147.01 70.37
N LYS A 6 5.18 146.47 70.84
CA LYS A 6 5.88 145.36 70.18
C LYS A 6 5.48 143.98 70.73
N ARG A 7 5.11 143.90 72.01
CA ARG A 7 4.78 142.63 72.68
C ARG A 7 3.29 142.31 72.64
N GLU A 8 2.44 143.32 72.55
CA GLU A 8 0.98 143.19 72.57
C GLU A 8 0.35 143.93 71.37
N PRO A 9 0.69 143.57 70.11
CA PRO A 9 0.02 144.14 68.95
C PRO A 9 -1.44 143.66 68.88
N LEU A 10 -2.40 144.58 68.72
CA LEU A 10 -3.81 144.24 68.60
C LEU A 10 -4.05 143.34 67.38
N GLY A 11 -4.56 142.12 67.60
CA GLY A 11 -4.87 141.15 66.53
C GLY A 11 -3.67 140.34 66.00
N GLY A 12 -2.46 140.53 66.54
CA GLY A 12 -1.28 139.73 66.21
C GLY A 12 -0.69 139.06 67.44
N SER A 13 -0.01 137.92 67.27
CA SER A 13 0.81 137.34 68.33
C SER A 13 2.20 137.98 68.34
N TYR A 14 2.93 137.81 69.46
CA TYR A 14 4.28 138.35 69.57
C TYR A 14 5.23 137.73 68.54
N ILE A 15 5.69 138.54 67.58
CA ILE A 15 6.68 138.14 66.59
C ILE A 15 8.06 138.27 67.24
N ARG A 16 8.67 137.12 67.57
CA ARG A 16 9.97 137.03 68.27
C ARG A 16 11.19 137.47 67.43
N GLY A 17 10.99 137.83 66.16
CA GLY A 17 12.06 138.24 65.24
C GLY A 17 12.97 137.10 64.79
N HIS A 18 12.55 135.83 64.95
CA HIS A 18 13.30 134.69 64.46
C HIS A 18 13.29 134.63 62.92
N GLN A 19 14.46 134.41 62.32
CA GLN A 19 14.59 134.13 60.90
C GLN A 19 14.21 132.67 60.67
N ILE A 20 12.99 132.43 60.22
CA ILE A 20 12.51 131.09 59.88
C ILE A 20 13.09 130.72 58.49
N PRO A 21 13.65 129.50 58.29
CA PRO A 21 14.12 129.06 56.99
C PRO A 21 13.04 129.16 55.92
N GLY A 22 13.41 129.66 54.73
CA GLY A 22 12.48 129.85 53.61
C GLY A 22 11.63 128.60 53.32
N GLY A 23 10.33 128.81 53.14
CA GLY A 23 9.36 127.75 52.87
C GLY A 23 8.85 127.00 54.10
N LEU A 24 9.44 127.15 55.29
CA LEU A 24 8.97 126.50 56.52
C LEU A 24 7.77 127.27 57.11
N GLY A 25 6.60 126.65 57.10
CA GLY A 25 5.32 127.29 57.45
C GLY A 25 4.52 127.79 56.24
N THR A 26 5.06 127.70 55.02
CA THR A 26 4.34 127.96 53.76
C THR A 26 4.34 126.73 52.84
N GLU A 27 5.50 126.31 52.34
CA GLU A 27 5.65 125.17 51.41
C GLU A 27 5.83 123.83 52.14
N ARG A 28 6.53 123.85 53.28
CA ARG A 28 6.80 122.68 54.12
C ARG A 28 6.16 122.87 55.49
N PRO A 29 5.41 121.87 55.98
CA PRO A 29 4.89 121.90 57.34
C PRO A 29 6.03 121.76 58.36
N PHE A 30 5.77 122.13 59.61
CA PHE A 30 6.70 121.89 60.71
C PHE A 30 6.66 120.42 61.13
N GLY A 31 7.82 119.85 61.52
CA GLY A 31 7.96 118.45 61.95
C GLY A 31 8.71 117.56 60.95
N VAL A 32 8.92 116.29 61.31
CA VAL A 32 9.55 115.28 60.43
C VAL A 32 8.48 114.67 59.53
N ALA A 33 8.63 114.85 58.21
CA ALA A 33 7.72 114.26 57.25
C ALA A 33 8.03 112.76 57.07
N TYR A 34 7.02 111.92 57.29
CA TYR A 34 6.99 110.56 56.77
C TYR A 34 5.81 110.46 55.79
N ASP A 35 6.07 109.98 54.58
CA ASP A 35 5.05 109.93 53.54
C ASP A 35 4.13 108.72 53.75
N ALA A 36 3.16 108.85 54.65
CA ALA A 36 2.21 107.80 54.97
C ALA A 36 1.42 107.37 53.72
N ARG A 37 0.96 108.33 52.91
CA ARG A 37 0.19 108.05 51.69
C ARG A 37 1.05 107.49 50.57
N GLY A 38 2.25 108.03 50.35
CA GLY A 38 3.17 107.51 49.34
C GLY A 38 3.66 106.10 49.66
N LYS A 39 3.94 105.79 50.94
CA LYS A 39 4.32 104.43 51.35
C LYS A 39 3.18 103.42 51.22
N ASP A 40 1.95 103.83 51.56
CA ASP A 40 0.77 102.98 51.38
C ASP A 40 0.47 102.76 49.89
N LEU A 41 0.60 103.80 49.06
CA LEU A 41 0.44 103.71 47.61
C LEU A 41 1.53 102.84 46.95
N ALA A 42 2.76 102.87 47.49
CA ALA A 42 3.86 102.03 47.03
C ALA A 42 3.67 100.54 47.34
N ARG A 43 2.76 100.18 48.27
CA ARG A 43 2.36 98.80 48.60
C ARG A 43 3.52 97.80 48.74
N GLN A 44 4.62 98.23 49.36
CA GLN A 44 5.84 97.42 49.51
C GLN A 44 5.60 96.12 50.30
N ALA A 45 4.55 96.07 51.14
CA ALA A 45 4.13 94.83 51.80
C ALA A 45 3.71 93.74 50.80
N ALA A 46 3.07 94.12 49.68
CA ALA A 46 2.63 93.17 48.66
C ALA A 46 3.80 92.51 47.95
N THR A 47 4.85 93.28 47.61
CA THR A 47 6.07 92.75 46.98
C THR A 47 6.88 91.86 47.91
N VAL A 48 6.83 92.09 49.23
CA VAL A 48 7.52 91.22 50.21
C VAL A 48 6.76 89.91 50.43
N VAL A 49 5.43 89.96 50.53
CA VAL A 49 4.59 88.75 50.71
C VAL A 49 4.56 87.92 49.42
N PHE A 50 4.50 88.58 48.27
CA PHE A 50 4.48 87.96 46.95
C PHE A 50 5.62 88.56 46.12
N PRO A 51 6.83 87.97 46.17
CA PRO A 51 8.01 88.48 45.47
C PRO A 51 7.90 88.24 43.96
N THR A 52 7.09 89.06 43.28
CA THR A 52 6.87 88.99 41.83
C THR A 52 8.07 89.51 41.02
N ASP A 53 8.95 90.27 41.66
CA ASP A 53 10.21 90.76 41.10
C ASP A 53 11.32 89.70 41.09
N ARG A 54 11.19 88.66 41.92
CA ARG A 54 12.11 87.54 41.95
C ARG A 54 11.72 86.52 40.87
N PRO A 55 12.66 86.08 40.01
CA PRO A 55 12.39 84.98 39.09
C PRO A 55 12.07 83.70 39.88
N SER A 56 11.25 82.81 39.32
CA SER A 56 11.01 81.52 39.96
C SER A 56 12.31 80.74 40.07
N ASP A 57 12.48 79.99 41.17
CA ASP A 57 13.70 79.24 41.47
C ASP A 57 13.82 77.93 40.63
N ASP A 58 13.19 77.88 39.46
CA ASP A 58 13.10 76.67 38.62
C ASP A 58 14.31 76.51 37.68
N ASP A 59 15.53 76.52 38.24
CA ASP A 59 16.70 76.12 37.47
C ASP A 59 16.88 74.59 37.55
N PRO A 60 16.67 73.85 36.44
CA PRO A 60 16.76 72.38 36.45
C PRO A 60 18.15 71.87 36.83
N ALA A 61 19.22 72.65 36.61
CA ALA A 61 20.58 72.24 36.95
C ALA A 61 20.82 72.30 38.47
N THR A 62 20.31 73.34 39.15
CA THR A 62 20.42 73.44 40.61
C THR A 62 19.55 72.38 41.29
N HIS A 63 18.34 72.12 40.78
CA HIS A 63 17.47 71.04 41.26
C HIS A 63 18.20 69.68 41.28
N GLN A 64 18.86 69.30 40.17
CA GLN A 64 19.63 68.06 40.09
C GLN A 64 20.77 67.97 41.12
N GLN A 65 21.39 69.10 41.48
CA GLN A 65 22.44 69.14 42.51
C GLN A 65 21.86 68.94 43.92
N TYR A 66 20.70 69.52 44.23
CA TYR A 66 20.00 69.32 45.50
C TYR A 66 19.49 67.88 45.66
N VAL A 67 18.90 67.31 44.60
CA VAL A 67 18.52 65.89 44.54
C VAL A 67 19.71 64.98 44.88
N ARG A 68 20.89 65.26 44.33
CA ARG A 68 22.10 64.45 44.55
C ARG A 68 22.69 64.61 45.95
N SER A 69 22.70 65.82 46.50
CA SER A 69 23.40 66.15 47.76
C SER A 69 22.54 65.96 49.02
N HIS A 70 21.25 66.30 48.94
CA HIS A 70 20.33 66.34 50.08
C HIS A 70 19.15 65.37 49.96
N ALA A 71 19.05 64.62 48.85
CA ALA A 71 17.93 63.73 48.56
C ALA A 71 16.57 64.46 48.58
N ASP A 72 16.56 65.72 48.16
CA ASP A 72 15.38 66.57 48.06
C ASP A 72 14.77 66.42 46.65
N PHE A 73 13.69 65.63 46.55
CA PHE A 73 13.03 65.30 45.28
C PHE A 73 11.73 66.07 45.14
N LEU A 74 11.35 66.39 43.90
CA LEU A 74 10.01 66.92 43.65
C LEU A 74 8.94 65.83 43.92
N PRO A 75 7.73 66.23 44.34
CA PRO A 75 6.63 65.28 44.49
C PRO A 75 6.35 64.52 43.19
N GLY A 76 6.37 63.18 43.25
CA GLY A 76 6.14 62.29 42.09
C GLY A 76 7.39 61.96 41.26
N GLU A 77 8.56 62.48 41.61
CA GLU A 77 9.82 62.15 40.94
C GLU A 77 10.35 60.77 41.40
N GLN A 78 10.78 59.94 40.44
CA GLN A 78 11.45 58.68 40.75
C GLN A 78 12.96 58.88 40.90
N ARG A 79 13.57 58.17 41.85
CA ARG A 79 15.02 58.20 42.06
C ARG A 79 15.77 57.61 40.85
N ARG A 80 16.49 58.46 40.13
CA ARG A 80 17.43 58.06 39.07
C ARG A 80 18.73 57.53 39.69
N ARG A 81 19.21 56.37 39.20
CA ARG A 81 20.40 55.66 39.73
C ARG A 81 21.59 55.64 38.76
N ASP A 82 21.55 56.44 37.70
CA ASP A 82 22.59 56.53 36.65
C ASP A 82 23.06 55.17 36.10
N TYR A 83 22.13 54.22 35.99
CA TYR A 83 22.40 52.96 35.30
C TYR A 83 22.69 53.21 33.82
N ASN A 84 23.71 52.53 33.30
CA ASN A 84 24.02 52.50 31.88
C ASN A 84 23.09 51.49 31.18
N TRP A 85 21.87 51.91 30.86
CA TRP A 85 20.87 51.11 30.18
C TRP A 85 21.29 50.68 28.76
N ASP A 86 22.11 51.49 28.08
CA ASP A 86 22.64 51.19 26.74
C ASP A 86 23.58 49.96 26.76
N SER A 87 24.39 49.82 27.82
CA SER A 87 25.25 48.65 27.98
C SER A 87 24.48 47.33 28.10
N ALA A 88 23.24 47.38 28.59
CA ALA A 88 22.35 46.23 28.67
C ALA A 88 21.49 46.06 27.40
N GLY A 89 21.47 47.04 26.49
CA GLY A 89 20.61 47.05 25.31
C GLY A 89 19.12 47.08 25.66
N ILE A 90 18.75 47.66 26.80
CA ILE A 90 17.39 47.64 27.35
C ILE A 90 16.87 49.07 27.48
N ASP A 91 15.68 49.33 26.93
CA ASP A 91 14.92 50.55 27.23
C ASP A 91 14.10 50.33 28.53
N PRO A 92 14.41 51.02 29.64
CA PRO A 92 13.71 50.84 30.91
C PRO A 92 12.22 51.21 30.89
N THR A 93 11.76 51.97 29.90
CA THR A 93 10.33 52.37 29.79
C THR A 93 9.50 51.35 29.00
N ALA A 94 10.09 50.72 27.99
CA ALA A 94 9.41 49.78 27.10
C ALA A 94 9.65 48.30 27.45
N HIS A 95 10.80 47.98 28.06
CA HIS A 95 11.18 46.59 28.32
C HIS A 95 10.38 45.97 29.46
N ARG A 96 9.84 44.77 29.23
CA ARG A 96 9.16 43.98 30.26
C ARG A 96 10.19 43.19 31.08
N PHE A 97 10.40 43.59 32.32
CA PHE A 97 11.29 42.89 33.25
C PHE A 97 10.70 41.56 33.76
N GLY A 98 11.57 40.60 34.10
CA GLY A 98 11.21 39.28 34.61
C GLY A 98 11.70 38.13 33.71
N GLY A 99 11.61 36.90 34.20
CA GLY A 99 11.93 35.71 33.42
C GLY A 99 10.86 35.48 32.36
N VAL A 100 11.21 35.68 31.09
CA VAL A 100 10.36 35.37 29.94
C VAL A 100 11.03 34.25 29.17
N ASP A 101 10.24 33.23 28.82
CA ASP A 101 10.69 32.20 27.90
C ASP A 101 10.98 32.86 26.54
N LYS A 102 12.23 32.79 26.10
CA LYS A 102 12.69 33.46 24.88
C LYS A 102 12.06 32.84 23.64
N ASP A 103 11.75 31.55 23.70
CA ASP A 103 11.19 30.77 22.60
C ASP A 103 9.96 29.98 23.08
N PRO A 104 8.85 30.66 23.40
CA PRO A 104 7.66 29.98 23.90
C PRO A 104 7.14 29.03 22.82
N GLN A 105 7.03 27.74 23.15
CA GLN A 105 6.52 26.73 22.22
C GLN A 105 5.05 27.03 21.89
N ARG A 106 4.82 27.72 20.77
CA ARG A 106 3.48 28.00 20.27
C ARG A 106 2.81 26.72 19.80
N ASP A 107 1.52 26.61 20.12
CA ASP A 107 0.63 25.51 19.74
C ASP A 107 1.11 24.11 20.17
N GLY A 108 1.80 24.00 21.31
CA GLY A 108 2.35 22.73 21.81
C GLY A 108 1.32 21.59 21.88
N VAL A 109 0.13 21.87 22.41
CA VAL A 109 -0.95 20.86 22.52
C VAL A 109 -1.46 20.40 21.15
N ARG A 110 -1.62 21.32 20.20
CA ARG A 110 -2.06 20.99 18.84
C ARG A 110 -1.05 20.10 18.13
N LYS A 111 0.24 20.43 18.25
CA LYS A 111 1.35 19.63 17.72
C LYS A 111 1.39 18.23 18.35
N ALA A 112 1.17 18.14 19.66
CA ALA A 112 1.13 16.86 20.37
C ALA A 112 -0.09 15.99 19.99
N LEU A 113 -1.25 16.61 19.73
CA LEU A 113 -2.46 15.90 19.34
C LEU A 113 -2.38 15.37 17.90
N GLN A 114 -1.71 16.11 17.01
CA GLN A 114 -1.58 15.77 15.58
C GLN A 114 -0.11 15.69 15.14
N PRO A 115 0.65 14.69 15.63
CA PRO A 115 2.09 14.58 15.34
C PRO A 115 2.39 14.29 13.87
N SER A 116 1.42 13.78 13.10
CA SER A 116 1.57 13.51 11.67
C SER A 116 1.75 14.76 10.81
N LEU A 117 1.32 15.93 11.30
CA LEU A 117 1.51 17.21 10.62
C LEU A 117 2.90 17.80 10.86
N ASP A 118 3.64 17.27 11.85
CA ASP A 118 4.98 17.74 12.17
C ASP A 118 6.00 17.13 11.19
N PRO A 119 6.70 17.94 10.38
CA PRO A 119 7.69 17.43 9.44
C PRO A 119 8.89 16.77 10.15
N ALA A 120 9.14 17.08 11.42
CA ALA A 120 10.26 16.50 12.17
C ALA A 120 10.00 15.05 12.63
N LEU A 121 8.73 14.63 12.75
CA LEU A 121 8.30 13.33 13.29
C LEU A 121 7.95 12.31 12.19
N GLN A 122 8.38 12.55 10.95
CA GLN A 122 8.11 11.64 9.84
C GLN A 122 9.05 10.43 9.87
N ALA A 123 8.49 9.25 9.60
CA ALA A 123 9.30 8.05 9.44
C ALA A 123 10.22 8.19 8.22
N PRO A 124 11.48 7.70 8.29
CA PRO A 124 12.36 7.71 7.13
C PRO A 124 11.76 6.86 6.01
N LYS A 125 11.68 7.45 4.80
CA LYS A 125 11.09 6.79 3.62
C LYS A 125 12.00 5.70 3.03
N VAL A 126 13.30 5.79 3.28
CA VAL A 126 14.31 4.85 2.77
C VAL A 126 14.86 4.07 3.95
N LEU A 127 14.69 2.75 3.88
CA LEU A 127 15.18 1.80 4.86
C LEU A 127 16.03 0.72 4.19
N PRO A 128 16.91 0.05 4.94
CA PRO A 128 17.71 -1.04 4.40
C PRO A 128 16.81 -2.15 3.85
N LYS A 129 17.14 -2.65 2.65
CA LYS A 129 16.39 -3.73 2.00
C LYS A 129 16.18 -4.94 2.92
N LEU A 130 17.26 -5.40 3.57
CA LEU A 130 17.21 -6.56 4.47
C LEU A 130 16.21 -6.37 5.62
N HIS A 131 16.08 -5.15 6.14
CA HIS A 131 15.14 -4.85 7.22
C HIS A 131 13.69 -4.92 6.74
N GLU A 132 13.38 -4.33 5.59
CA GLU A 132 12.03 -4.35 5.03
C GLU A 132 11.62 -5.75 4.56
N ASP A 133 12.54 -6.52 3.96
CA ASP A 133 12.29 -7.92 3.58
C ASP A 133 11.96 -8.79 4.81
N TYR A 134 12.67 -8.59 5.92
CA TYR A 134 12.37 -9.25 7.20
C TYR A 134 11.00 -8.80 7.75
N LYS A 135 10.74 -7.49 7.77
CA LYS A 135 9.51 -6.90 8.28
C LYS A 135 8.28 -7.38 7.51
N ALA A 136 8.39 -7.57 6.19
CA ALA A 136 7.31 -8.06 5.33
C ALA A 136 6.85 -9.48 5.70
N THR A 137 7.75 -10.31 6.23
CA THR A 137 7.43 -11.68 6.68
C THR A 137 7.11 -11.74 8.18
N ALA A 138 7.78 -10.91 9.00
CA ALA A 138 7.63 -10.93 10.45
C ALA A 138 6.34 -10.24 10.94
N THR A 139 5.90 -9.18 10.26
CA THR A 139 4.76 -8.36 10.69
C THR A 139 3.44 -8.99 10.26
N ASP A 140 2.45 -9.00 11.16
CA ASP A 140 1.07 -9.38 10.85
C ASP A 140 0.27 -8.15 10.39
N TYR A 141 -0.48 -8.29 9.30
CA TYR A 141 -1.27 -7.21 8.71
C TYR A 141 -2.76 -7.50 8.84
N LEU A 142 -3.55 -6.45 9.05
CA LEU A 142 -5.01 -6.55 9.07
C LEU A 142 -5.53 -6.95 7.68
N GLY A 143 -6.47 -7.90 7.64
CA GLY A 143 -7.12 -8.38 6.40
C GLY A 143 -6.27 -9.29 5.53
N ARG A 144 -5.02 -9.59 5.90
CA ARG A 144 -4.16 -10.55 5.22
C ARG A 144 -3.74 -11.65 6.21
N PRO A 145 -3.74 -12.93 5.80
CA PRO A 145 -3.11 -13.96 6.62
C PRO A 145 -1.60 -13.72 6.72
N LYS A 146 -0.98 -14.31 7.75
CA LYS A 146 0.46 -14.19 8.01
C LYS A 146 1.28 -14.71 6.82
N GLN A 147 2.25 -13.92 6.39
CA GLN A 147 3.21 -14.33 5.37
C GLN A 147 4.27 -15.22 6.01
N LEU A 148 4.42 -16.46 5.52
CA LEU A 148 5.38 -17.43 6.06
C LEU A 148 6.69 -17.52 5.27
N GLY A 149 6.94 -16.58 4.35
CA GLY A 149 8.20 -16.53 3.61
C GLY A 149 8.32 -17.63 2.54
N THR A 150 7.22 -17.96 1.86
CA THR A 150 7.28 -18.85 0.69
C THR A 150 7.78 -18.04 -0.51
N GLY A 151 9.03 -18.27 -0.93
CA GLY A 151 9.56 -17.68 -2.16
C GLY A 151 8.65 -17.94 -3.37
N ASN A 152 8.84 -17.16 -4.45
CA ASN A 152 7.97 -17.27 -5.63
C ASN A 152 8.14 -18.63 -6.32
N ARG A 153 7.07 -19.43 -6.35
CA ARG A 153 7.04 -20.75 -6.99
C ARG A 153 6.65 -20.58 -8.46
N THR A 154 7.63 -20.37 -9.33
CA THR A 154 7.44 -20.12 -10.78
C THR A 154 6.72 -21.24 -11.53
N ASN A 155 6.70 -22.46 -10.97
CA ASN A 155 6.09 -23.62 -11.60
C ASN A 155 4.58 -23.73 -11.36
N LEU A 156 3.99 -22.81 -10.59
CA LEU A 156 2.57 -22.84 -10.25
C LEU A 156 1.85 -21.65 -10.90
N PRO A 157 0.94 -21.89 -11.87
CA PRO A 157 0.13 -20.83 -12.43
C PRO A 157 -0.84 -20.26 -11.38
N PRO A 158 -1.32 -19.00 -11.52
CA PRO A 158 -2.26 -18.38 -10.57
C PRO A 158 -3.59 -19.14 -10.40
N ASP A 159 -4.01 -19.88 -11.44
CA ASP A 159 -5.24 -20.70 -11.44
C ASP A 159 -5.00 -22.15 -10.95
N HIS A 160 -3.80 -22.44 -10.42
CA HIS A 160 -3.50 -23.76 -9.87
C HIS A 160 -4.32 -24.04 -8.61
N THR A 161 -5.16 -25.07 -8.66
CA THR A 161 -5.84 -25.58 -7.48
C THR A 161 -4.91 -26.47 -6.67
N PHE A 162 -4.59 -26.05 -5.44
CA PHE A 162 -3.80 -26.85 -4.50
C PHE A 162 -4.54 -28.09 -4.04
N GLY A 163 -3.78 -29.12 -3.65
CA GLY A 163 -4.30 -30.41 -3.20
C GLY A 163 -3.73 -31.55 -4.03
N VAL A 164 -4.28 -32.75 -3.85
CA VAL A 164 -3.89 -33.93 -4.63
C VAL A 164 -5.10 -34.38 -5.46
N PRO A 165 -5.02 -34.39 -6.80
CA PRO A 165 -6.11 -34.88 -7.62
C PRO A 165 -6.33 -36.37 -7.36
N SER A 166 -7.58 -36.82 -7.45
CA SER A 166 -7.94 -38.24 -7.31
C SER A 166 -7.26 -39.09 -8.39
N MET A 167 -7.21 -38.58 -9.61
CA MET A 167 -6.51 -39.19 -10.74
C MET A 167 -5.09 -38.63 -10.83
N ARG A 168 -4.10 -39.39 -10.34
CA ARG A 168 -2.67 -39.00 -10.36
C ARG A 168 -1.93 -39.45 -11.62
N LYS A 169 -2.47 -40.45 -12.31
CA LYS A 169 -1.91 -41.05 -13.52
C LYS A 169 -2.66 -40.54 -14.75
N GLY A 170 -2.27 -41.04 -15.91
CA GLY A 170 -3.04 -40.84 -17.14
C GLY A 170 -4.48 -41.33 -16.97
N ARG A 171 -5.35 -40.94 -17.91
CA ARG A 171 -6.76 -41.30 -17.86
C ARG A 171 -6.90 -42.82 -17.98
N GLU A 172 -7.29 -43.47 -16.87
CA GLU A 172 -7.63 -44.88 -16.87
C GLU A 172 -8.89 -45.12 -17.73
N PRO A 173 -8.96 -46.25 -18.46
CA PRO A 173 -10.14 -46.57 -19.26
C PRO A 173 -11.36 -46.75 -18.37
N GLY A 174 -12.49 -46.19 -18.80
CA GLY A 174 -13.76 -46.39 -18.10
C GLY A 174 -14.24 -47.84 -18.23
N VAL A 175 -15.19 -48.24 -17.37
CA VAL A 175 -15.71 -49.62 -17.32
C VAL A 175 -16.21 -50.13 -18.67
N VAL A 176 -16.90 -49.28 -19.44
CA VAL A 176 -17.44 -49.66 -20.76
C VAL A 176 -16.31 -50.03 -21.72
N GLN A 177 -15.26 -49.21 -21.78
CA GLN A 177 -14.11 -49.48 -22.64
C GLN A 177 -13.38 -50.77 -22.25
N LEU A 178 -13.40 -51.13 -20.97
CA LEU A 178 -12.79 -52.37 -20.48
C LEU A 178 -13.64 -53.60 -20.81
N LEU A 179 -14.97 -53.48 -20.74
CA LEU A 179 -15.90 -54.57 -21.09
C LEU A 179 -15.91 -54.85 -22.60
N THR A 180 -15.90 -53.80 -23.42
CA THR A 180 -15.87 -53.90 -24.89
C THR A 180 -14.44 -53.66 -25.38
N GLY A 181 -13.52 -54.51 -24.94
CA GLY A 181 -12.11 -54.45 -25.32
C GLY A 181 -11.91 -54.26 -26.83
N LYS A 182 -10.77 -53.67 -27.22
CA LYS A 182 -10.45 -53.47 -28.63
C LYS A 182 -9.81 -54.72 -29.21
N TYR A 183 -10.64 -55.62 -29.72
CA TYR A 183 -10.20 -56.85 -30.37
C TYR A 183 -10.05 -56.66 -31.88
N GLY A 184 -9.06 -57.31 -32.47
CA GLY A 184 -8.88 -57.40 -33.92
C GLY A 184 -10.06 -58.10 -34.61
N GLN A 185 -10.18 -57.97 -35.93
CA GLN A 185 -11.26 -58.65 -36.68
C GLN A 185 -11.13 -60.18 -36.59
N ASP A 186 -9.90 -60.68 -36.54
CA ASP A 186 -9.54 -62.08 -36.33
C ASP A 186 -9.86 -62.57 -34.92
N GLU A 187 -9.61 -61.76 -33.90
CA GLU A 187 -9.98 -62.08 -32.51
C GLU A 187 -11.49 -62.02 -32.27
N GLN A 188 -12.21 -61.21 -33.05
CA GLN A 188 -13.68 -61.18 -33.06
C GLN A 188 -14.29 -62.32 -33.89
N ALA A 189 -13.50 -62.92 -34.80
CA ALA A 189 -13.98 -64.01 -35.62
C ALA A 189 -14.15 -65.28 -34.77
N PRO A 190 -15.15 -66.12 -35.07
CA PRO A 190 -15.32 -67.38 -34.39
C PRO A 190 -14.14 -68.34 -34.67
N ASP A 191 -13.90 -69.24 -33.73
CA ASP A 191 -12.82 -70.24 -33.83
C ASP A 191 -12.95 -71.11 -35.09
N ALA A 192 -11.80 -71.44 -35.70
CA ALA A 192 -11.75 -72.07 -37.02
C ALA A 192 -12.17 -73.56 -37.03
N ASP A 193 -12.20 -74.22 -35.87
CA ASP A 193 -12.57 -75.63 -35.69
C ASP A 193 -14.08 -75.84 -35.47
N LEU A 194 -14.86 -74.76 -35.42
CA LEU A 194 -16.30 -74.82 -35.37
C LEU A 194 -16.87 -75.40 -36.68
N GLY A 195 -17.61 -76.51 -36.56
CA GLY A 195 -18.33 -77.15 -37.67
C GLY A 195 -17.48 -78.04 -38.60
N LYS A 196 -16.17 -78.18 -38.37
CA LYS A 196 -15.30 -79.06 -39.17
C LYS A 196 -14.06 -79.51 -38.40
N SER A 197 -13.61 -80.73 -38.66
CA SER A 197 -12.32 -81.20 -38.16
C SER A 197 -11.17 -80.55 -38.93
N LEU A 198 -10.29 -79.84 -38.22
CA LEU A 198 -9.03 -79.31 -38.74
C LEU A 198 -7.84 -80.27 -38.55
N ARG A 199 -8.04 -81.36 -37.78
CA ARG A 199 -6.99 -82.34 -37.49
C ARG A 199 -6.55 -83.04 -38.76
N GLU A 200 -5.26 -82.98 -39.05
CA GLU A 200 -4.67 -83.72 -40.16
C GLU A 200 -5.04 -85.22 -40.08
N GLY A 201 -5.44 -85.81 -41.21
CA GLY A 201 -5.96 -87.18 -41.29
C GLY A 201 -7.47 -87.32 -41.09
N PHE A 202 -8.13 -86.36 -40.44
CA PHE A 202 -9.59 -86.36 -40.23
C PHE A 202 -10.28 -85.14 -40.85
N ARG A 203 -9.59 -84.41 -41.73
CA ARG A 203 -10.17 -83.25 -42.43
C ARG A 203 -11.19 -83.74 -43.43
N ASN A 204 -12.38 -83.15 -43.41
CA ASN A 204 -13.42 -83.40 -44.41
C ASN A 204 -13.14 -82.57 -45.67
N GLN A 205 -11.95 -82.74 -46.25
CA GLN A 205 -11.53 -82.11 -47.50
C GLN A 205 -11.07 -83.22 -48.44
N THR A 206 -11.67 -83.30 -49.62
CA THR A 206 -11.28 -84.26 -50.64
C THR A 206 -9.94 -83.84 -51.27
N LYS A 207 -9.21 -84.81 -51.82
CA LYS A 207 -8.01 -84.51 -52.61
C LYS A 207 -8.40 -83.76 -53.89
N PRO A 208 -7.59 -82.80 -54.35
CA PRO A 208 -7.83 -82.13 -55.62
C PRO A 208 -7.83 -83.17 -56.76
N GLY A 209 -8.90 -83.20 -57.56
CA GLY A 209 -9.13 -84.19 -58.62
C GLY A 209 -10.12 -85.30 -58.29
N ASP A 210 -10.41 -85.55 -57.00
CA ASP A 210 -11.32 -86.60 -56.52
C ASP A 210 -12.63 -86.03 -55.95
N GLN A 211 -13.05 -84.83 -56.38
CA GLN A 211 -14.24 -84.15 -55.82
C GLN A 211 -15.53 -84.96 -56.02
N ASP A 212 -15.67 -85.61 -57.19
CA ASP A 212 -16.84 -86.40 -57.56
C ASP A 212 -16.62 -87.91 -57.41
N ARG A 213 -15.45 -88.34 -56.91
CA ARG A 213 -15.13 -89.75 -56.74
C ARG A 213 -15.84 -90.29 -55.50
N SER A 214 -16.54 -91.41 -55.65
CA SER A 214 -17.03 -92.17 -54.51
C SER A 214 -15.87 -92.87 -53.79
N PHE A 215 -15.62 -92.52 -52.52
CA PHE A 215 -14.60 -93.16 -51.69
C PHE A 215 -15.11 -94.50 -51.17
N GLY A 216 -14.68 -95.59 -51.79
CA GLY A 216 -15.07 -96.95 -51.43
C GLY A 216 -14.54 -97.99 -52.43
N VAL A 217 -14.95 -99.25 -52.25
CA VAL A 217 -14.63 -100.35 -53.16
C VAL A 217 -15.89 -100.72 -53.94
N PRO A 218 -15.94 -100.53 -55.28
CA PRO A 218 -17.10 -100.90 -56.08
C PRO A 218 -17.25 -102.42 -56.17
N THR A 219 -18.49 -102.90 -56.32
CA THR A 219 -18.80 -104.33 -56.45
C THR A 219 -18.25 -104.93 -57.75
N ILE A 220 -18.28 -104.17 -58.85
CA ILE A 220 -17.66 -104.56 -60.13
C ILE A 220 -16.33 -103.84 -60.24
N ARG A 221 -15.23 -104.59 -60.35
CA ARG A 221 -13.86 -104.07 -60.24
C ARG A 221 -13.28 -103.66 -61.59
N THR A 222 -14.01 -102.80 -62.32
CA THR A 222 -13.52 -102.19 -63.59
C THR A 222 -12.33 -101.25 -63.37
N ASP A 223 -12.14 -100.79 -62.14
CA ASP A 223 -11.04 -99.92 -61.70
C ASP A 223 -9.69 -100.66 -61.58
N VAL A 224 -9.70 -101.99 -61.62
CA VAL A 224 -8.52 -102.83 -61.45
C VAL A 224 -8.05 -103.39 -62.80
N ARG A 225 -6.74 -103.40 -63.02
CA ARG A 225 -6.15 -104.06 -64.20
C ARG A 225 -6.41 -105.57 -64.14
N LEU A 226 -6.92 -106.14 -65.23
CA LEU A 226 -7.16 -107.57 -65.32
C LEU A 226 -5.85 -108.35 -65.10
N PRO A 227 -5.88 -109.43 -64.29
CA PRO A 227 -4.69 -110.25 -64.05
C PRO A 227 -4.29 -111.00 -65.33
N LYS A 228 -2.97 -111.15 -65.55
CA LYS A 228 -2.43 -111.87 -66.72
C LYS A 228 -2.88 -113.34 -66.78
N LEU A 229 -3.05 -113.97 -65.63
CA LEU A 229 -3.60 -115.31 -65.46
C LEU A 229 -4.65 -115.26 -64.35
N ARG A 230 -5.88 -115.69 -64.66
CA ARG A 230 -6.97 -115.73 -63.67
C ARG A 230 -6.68 -116.82 -62.63
N SER A 231 -6.85 -116.50 -61.36
CA SER A 231 -6.82 -117.49 -60.28
C SER A 231 -8.00 -118.45 -60.40
N VAL A 232 -7.79 -119.72 -60.06
CA VAL A 232 -8.83 -120.75 -60.04
C VAL A 232 -9.92 -120.44 -59.01
N ALA A 233 -9.59 -119.69 -57.96
CA ALA A 233 -10.50 -119.28 -56.88
C ALA A 233 -10.84 -117.78 -56.94
N SER A 234 -10.90 -117.18 -58.14
CA SER A 234 -11.27 -115.77 -58.29
C SER A 234 -12.74 -115.53 -57.97
N ALA A 235 -13.03 -114.84 -56.87
CA ALA A 235 -14.39 -114.48 -56.45
C ALA A 235 -14.85 -113.08 -56.92
N GLN A 236 -14.02 -112.36 -57.67
CA GLN A 236 -14.29 -110.98 -58.10
C GLN A 236 -14.59 -110.92 -59.61
N ASN A 237 -15.59 -110.12 -59.97
CA ASN A 237 -15.94 -109.77 -61.35
C ASN A 237 -15.20 -108.48 -61.76
N TYR A 238 -14.50 -108.52 -62.90
CA TYR A 238 -13.68 -107.41 -63.43
C TYR A 238 -14.40 -106.56 -64.51
N GLY A 239 -15.68 -106.82 -64.76
CA GLY A 239 -16.51 -106.09 -65.72
C GLY A 239 -16.47 -106.61 -67.16
N ASN A 240 -15.75 -107.70 -67.41
CA ASN A 240 -15.67 -108.39 -68.71
C ASN A 240 -16.42 -109.74 -68.72
N GLU A 241 -17.20 -110.03 -67.68
CA GLU A 241 -17.96 -111.28 -67.58
C GLU A 241 -19.30 -111.18 -68.35
N PRO A 242 -19.73 -112.26 -69.04
CA PRO A 242 -21.00 -112.29 -69.76
C PRO A 242 -22.18 -112.26 -68.78
N ASP A 243 -23.31 -111.74 -69.26
CA ASP A 243 -24.56 -111.80 -68.50
C ASP A 243 -25.07 -113.26 -68.38
N ALA A 244 -25.86 -113.54 -67.34
CA ALA A 244 -26.46 -114.86 -67.12
C ALA A 244 -27.28 -115.32 -68.34
N GLY A 245 -27.97 -114.41 -69.03
CA GLY A 245 -28.72 -114.73 -70.24
C GLY A 245 -27.82 -115.11 -71.43
N GLN A 246 -26.64 -114.50 -71.54
CA GLN A 246 -25.68 -114.78 -72.61
C GLN A 246 -25.02 -116.15 -72.42
N VAL A 247 -24.70 -116.54 -71.18
CA VAL A 247 -24.15 -117.87 -70.88
C VAL A 247 -25.16 -118.99 -71.17
N LEU A 248 -26.45 -118.76 -70.93
CA LEU A 248 -27.51 -119.74 -71.25
C LEU A 248 -27.72 -119.93 -72.76
N ARG A 249 -27.30 -118.97 -73.60
CA ARG A 249 -27.49 -118.98 -75.06
C ARG A 249 -26.21 -118.47 -75.76
N PRO A 250 -25.11 -119.24 -75.72
CA PRO A 250 -23.83 -118.77 -76.22
C PRO A 250 -23.83 -118.61 -77.75
N PRO A 251 -22.99 -117.72 -78.31
CA PRO A 251 -22.80 -117.63 -79.75
C PRO A 251 -22.14 -118.90 -80.30
N LEU A 252 -22.39 -119.24 -81.58
CA LEU A 252 -21.78 -120.41 -82.23
C LEU A 252 -20.24 -120.43 -82.18
N ALA A 253 -19.62 -119.26 -82.03
CA ALA A 253 -18.16 -119.11 -81.92
C ALA A 253 -17.60 -119.55 -80.56
N ALA A 254 -18.43 -119.67 -79.52
CA ALA A 254 -18.01 -120.16 -78.21
C ALA A 254 -17.55 -121.63 -78.28
N ASP A 255 -18.18 -122.44 -79.15
CA ASP A 255 -17.79 -123.84 -79.41
C ASP A 255 -16.37 -123.95 -79.99
N LEU A 256 -15.86 -122.89 -80.61
CA LEU A 256 -14.51 -122.79 -81.16
C LEU A 256 -13.49 -122.23 -80.15
N GLY A 257 -13.91 -121.95 -78.91
CA GLY A 257 -13.06 -121.41 -77.85
C GLY A 257 -12.76 -119.91 -77.94
N ILE A 258 -13.55 -119.16 -78.75
CA ILE A 258 -13.45 -117.70 -78.85
C ILE A 258 -14.21 -117.07 -77.67
N SER A 259 -13.57 -116.18 -76.90
CA SER A 259 -14.21 -115.56 -75.73
C SER A 259 -15.13 -114.40 -76.11
N ASP A 260 -16.19 -114.16 -75.33
CA ASP A 260 -17.16 -113.08 -75.62
C ASP A 260 -16.51 -111.69 -75.65
N GLU A 261 -15.49 -111.47 -74.82
CA GLU A 261 -14.69 -110.24 -74.80
C GLU A 261 -13.91 -109.99 -76.11
N GLN A 262 -13.55 -111.03 -76.87
CA GLN A 262 -12.81 -110.89 -78.15
C GLN A 262 -13.68 -110.34 -79.29
N PHE A 263 -15.01 -110.37 -79.14
CA PHE A 263 -15.94 -109.71 -80.06
C PHE A 263 -16.12 -108.23 -79.73
N VAL A 264 -16.05 -107.87 -78.45
CA VAL A 264 -16.22 -106.50 -77.95
C VAL A 264 -14.89 -105.74 -77.92
N SER A 265 -13.75 -106.43 -77.93
CA SER A 265 -12.43 -105.82 -77.96
C SER A 265 -12.31 -104.90 -79.18
N LEU A 266 -11.94 -103.64 -78.93
CA LEU A 266 -11.66 -102.67 -80.00
C LEU A 266 -10.50 -103.21 -80.86
N ARG A 267 -10.71 -103.35 -82.17
CA ARG A 267 -9.71 -103.81 -83.14
C ARG A 267 -9.18 -102.64 -83.97
#